data_AF-A0A2E7LG68-F1
#
_entry.id   AF-A0A2E7LG68-F1
#
_cell.length_a   1.000
_cell.length_b   1.000
_cell.length_c   1.000
_cell.angle_alpha   90.00
_cell.angle_beta   90.00
_cell.angle_gamma   90.00
#
_symmetry.space_group_name_H-M   'P 1'
#
loop_
_entity.id
_entity.type
_entity.pdbx_description
1 polymer ?
#
loop_
_entity_poly.entity_id
_entity_poly.type
_entity_poly.pdbx_seq_one_letter_code
_entity_poly.pdbx_strand_id
1 'polypeptide(L)'
;MHQLIGYQLFRAAGLTASQCNLAIVRVNGKSLGIYSNVESLDKHFLRRAFKGAKGTLYEGTVCDFANESLIRFEHKVGSKKNRKNIAKVVTALTAPLETRLKKVGKHLDLQRFLRFWAMEVLVGHWDGYVSNRNNYFVYVDSKSDQLQLLPWGLDQLASDRNPFWEWGFNPPKSVKADAAIPRQLYQVDAGREKYFAVVRELLDTVWDEKKITEQIDALQDLIEPHTIIRGDRGRRHAGRLQHFIRRRRQEVLAEIDDGKFPDWQLAPRELPRNLEKIADIEGSFAVQRDSNEKGKDGFIPATGSGQLTLKQNGQTIAITSPTFGIRQNGRGSVTLRMHRPAASAGETQTVEVTFPRPRLTDKQPEASFRIDIFASPAQGNLLEANSPEPLGQLGGYLTITKFGTKPGDRIEGRLESEAFRWLPPKEK
;
A
#
# COMPACT_ATOMS: atom_id res chain seq x y z
N MET A 1 14.99 11.96 -5.27
CA MET A 1 16.29 11.32 -4.92
C MET A 1 16.10 10.10 -4.04
N HIS A 2 15.45 10.19 -2.86
CA HIS A 2 15.20 9.04 -1.98
C HIS A 2 14.67 7.79 -2.71
N GLN A 3 13.56 7.90 -3.44
CA GLN A 3 13.00 6.75 -4.15
C GLN A 3 13.98 6.13 -5.15
N LEU A 4 14.65 6.95 -5.95
CA LEU A 4 15.63 6.50 -6.94
C LEU A 4 16.76 5.70 -6.30
N ILE A 5 17.42 6.30 -5.31
CA ILE A 5 18.58 5.73 -4.62
C ILE A 5 18.15 4.52 -3.80
N GLY A 6 17.05 4.62 -3.06
CA GLY A 6 16.48 3.52 -2.30
C GLY A 6 16.25 2.29 -3.16
N TYR A 7 15.52 2.41 -4.27
CA TYR A 7 15.27 1.27 -5.16
C TYR A 7 16.58 0.72 -5.76
N GLN A 8 17.57 1.57 -6.06
CA GLN A 8 18.89 1.12 -6.51
C GLN A 8 19.61 0.29 -5.45
N LEU A 9 19.61 0.73 -4.19
CA LEU A 9 20.25 0.03 -3.07
C LEU A 9 19.59 -1.32 -2.78
N PHE A 10 18.26 -1.40 -2.81
CA PHE A 10 17.55 -2.68 -2.68
C PHE A 10 17.94 -3.66 -3.81
N ARG A 11 18.05 -3.19 -5.06
CA ARG A 11 18.51 -4.04 -6.17
C ARG A 11 19.98 -4.44 -6.01
N ALA A 12 20.85 -3.53 -5.58
CA ALA A 12 22.25 -3.82 -5.29
C ALA A 12 22.41 -4.86 -4.17
N ALA A 13 21.49 -4.90 -3.20
CA ALA A 13 21.40 -5.93 -2.18
C ALA A 13 20.88 -7.29 -2.69
N GLY A 14 20.64 -7.45 -3.99
CA GLY A 14 20.12 -8.67 -4.60
C GLY A 14 18.61 -8.87 -4.44
N LEU A 15 17.88 -7.83 -4.01
CA LEU A 15 16.44 -7.88 -3.80
C LEU A 15 15.69 -7.46 -5.07
N THR A 16 14.52 -8.07 -5.23
CA THR A 16 13.59 -7.71 -6.29
C THR A 16 12.89 -6.40 -5.91
N ALA A 17 13.14 -5.35 -6.68
CA ALA A 17 12.60 -4.01 -6.43
C ALA A 17 12.34 -3.26 -7.73
N SER A 18 11.42 -2.29 -7.69
CA SER A 18 11.05 -1.46 -8.86
C SER A 18 12.25 -0.74 -9.45
N GLN A 19 12.26 -0.56 -10.76
CA GLN A 19 13.10 0.45 -11.40
C GLN A 19 12.54 1.85 -11.13
N CYS A 20 13.44 2.84 -11.07
CA CYS A 20 13.07 4.23 -10.90
C CYS A 20 14.02 5.08 -11.70
N ASN A 21 13.50 6.10 -12.39
CA ASN A 21 14.27 7.20 -12.96
C ASN A 21 13.61 8.55 -12.61
N LEU A 22 14.20 9.65 -13.08
CA LEU A 22 13.64 10.99 -12.96
C LEU A 22 13.09 11.43 -14.32
N ALA A 23 11.97 12.14 -14.31
CA ALA A 23 11.32 12.66 -15.51
C ALA A 23 10.94 14.13 -15.33
N ILE A 24 11.04 14.92 -16.40
CA ILE A 24 10.45 16.26 -16.48
C ILE A 24 9.06 16.11 -17.07
N VAL A 25 8.04 16.50 -16.32
CA VAL A 25 6.65 16.35 -16.75
C VAL A 25 6.12 17.67 -17.30
N ARG A 26 5.47 17.61 -18.47
CA ARG A 26 4.74 18.73 -19.08
C ARG A 26 3.31 18.31 -19.39
N VAL A 27 2.36 19.19 -19.11
CA VAL A 27 0.94 19.02 -19.50
C VAL A 27 0.50 20.25 -20.27
N ASN A 28 0.04 20.05 -21.52
CA ASN A 28 -0.37 21.13 -22.43
C ASN A 28 0.70 22.23 -22.57
N GLY A 29 1.96 21.83 -22.76
CA GLY A 29 3.10 22.76 -22.88
C GLY A 29 3.59 23.36 -21.56
N LYS A 30 2.84 23.25 -20.45
CA LYS A 30 3.24 23.76 -19.14
C LYS A 30 4.08 22.75 -18.36
N SER A 31 5.27 23.16 -17.91
CA SER A 31 6.11 22.35 -17.03
C SER A 31 5.45 22.17 -15.65
N LEU A 32 5.38 20.92 -15.20
CA LEU A 32 5.02 20.54 -13.84
C LEU A 32 6.27 20.22 -12.99
N GLY A 33 7.48 20.36 -13.58
CA GLY A 33 8.73 20.09 -12.91
C GLY A 33 9.14 18.62 -12.93
N ILE A 34 9.87 18.21 -11.91
CA ILE A 34 10.57 16.93 -11.84
C ILE A 34 9.75 15.93 -11.04
N TYR A 35 9.60 14.74 -11.57
CA TYR A 35 8.90 13.62 -10.96
C TYR A 35 9.82 12.40 -10.85
N SER A 36 9.58 11.57 -9.84
CA SER A 36 10.10 10.20 -9.85
C SER A 36 9.17 9.36 -10.70
N ASN A 37 9.71 8.72 -11.74
CA ASN A 37 8.97 7.76 -12.56
C ASN A 37 9.37 6.36 -12.11
N VAL A 38 8.42 5.70 -11.44
CA VAL A 38 8.64 4.45 -10.69
C VAL A 38 7.88 3.34 -11.40
N GLU A 39 8.57 2.23 -11.64
CA GLU A 39 7.95 1.03 -12.18
C GLU A 39 6.90 0.48 -11.21
N SER A 40 5.68 0.31 -11.70
CA SER A 40 4.57 -0.23 -10.93
C SER A 40 4.76 -1.72 -10.63
N LEU A 41 4.45 -2.15 -9.41
CA LEU A 41 4.44 -3.57 -9.03
C LEU A 41 3.17 -4.24 -9.57
N ASP A 42 3.21 -4.57 -10.85
CA ASP A 42 2.10 -5.17 -11.60
C ASP A 42 2.54 -6.41 -12.40
N LYS A 43 1.68 -6.89 -13.30
CA LYS A 43 1.98 -8.04 -14.17
C LYS A 43 3.23 -7.85 -15.05
N HIS A 44 3.58 -6.62 -15.43
CA HIS A 44 4.78 -6.32 -16.24
C HIS A 44 6.04 -6.46 -15.39
N PHE A 45 6.02 -5.88 -14.19
CA PHE A 45 7.09 -6.08 -13.22
C PHE A 45 7.31 -7.56 -12.94
N LEU A 46 6.24 -8.32 -12.69
CA LEU A 46 6.35 -9.75 -12.39
C LEU A 46 6.98 -10.56 -13.52
N ARG A 47 6.72 -10.20 -14.79
CA ARG A 47 7.37 -10.84 -15.95
C ARG A 47 8.86 -10.53 -16.05
N ARG A 48 9.26 -9.31 -15.71
CA ARG A 48 10.66 -8.90 -15.69
C ARG A 48 11.41 -9.55 -14.54
N ALA A 49 10.81 -9.59 -13.35
CA ALA A 49 11.48 -9.96 -12.12
C ALA A 49 11.43 -11.46 -11.80
N PHE A 50 10.39 -12.18 -12.23
CA PHE A 50 10.18 -13.58 -11.88
C PHE A 50 9.96 -14.45 -13.13
N LYS A 51 10.77 -15.50 -13.26
CA LYS A 51 10.70 -16.43 -14.40
C LYS A 51 9.33 -17.11 -14.47
N GLY A 52 8.52 -16.71 -15.45
CA GLY A 52 7.19 -17.26 -15.73
C GLY A 52 6.02 -16.47 -15.17
N ALA A 53 6.23 -15.50 -14.27
CA ALA A 53 5.20 -14.57 -13.76
C ALA A 53 3.89 -15.21 -13.23
N LYS A 54 3.94 -16.45 -12.71
CA LYS A 54 2.73 -17.19 -12.28
C LYS A 54 2.36 -17.04 -10.79
N GLY A 55 3.06 -16.18 -10.04
CA GLY A 55 2.80 -15.97 -8.62
C GLY A 55 1.63 -15.04 -8.32
N THR A 56 1.35 -14.87 -7.03
CA THR A 56 0.33 -13.93 -6.53
C THR A 56 1.00 -12.75 -5.85
N LEU A 57 0.50 -11.55 -6.10
CA LEU A 57 0.99 -10.33 -5.49
C LEU A 57 -0.06 -9.74 -4.54
N TYR A 58 0.38 -9.40 -3.33
CA TYR A 58 -0.40 -8.67 -2.34
C TYR A 58 0.30 -7.37 -1.95
N GLU A 59 -0.47 -6.33 -1.62
CA GLU A 59 0.02 -5.08 -1.04
C GLU A 59 -0.30 -5.05 0.45
N GLY A 60 0.66 -4.58 1.25
CA GLY A 60 0.51 -4.39 2.69
C GLY A 60 0.51 -2.90 3.04
N THR A 61 -0.67 -2.39 3.39
CA THR A 61 -0.87 -1.01 3.84
C THR A 61 -1.34 -1.01 5.29
N VAL A 62 -0.49 -0.51 6.21
CA VAL A 62 -0.75 -0.57 7.66
C VAL A 62 -1.21 -1.98 8.05
N CYS A 63 -0.43 -2.98 7.64
CA CYS A 63 -0.77 -4.39 7.57
C CYS A 63 0.43 -5.23 8.01
N ASP A 64 0.19 -6.23 8.85
CA ASP A 64 1.25 -7.10 9.39
C ASP A 64 0.90 -8.59 9.30
N PHE A 65 1.88 -9.45 9.58
CA PHE A 65 1.74 -10.90 9.64
C PHE A 65 1.16 -11.34 10.99
N ALA A 66 -0.10 -10.94 11.23
CA ALA A 66 -0.91 -11.32 12.37
C ALA A 66 -2.32 -11.73 11.90
N ASN A 67 -3.03 -12.56 12.68
CA ASN A 67 -4.31 -13.14 12.26
C ASN A 67 -5.37 -12.07 11.96
N GLU A 68 -5.50 -11.09 12.85
CA GLU A 68 -6.37 -9.92 12.74
C GLU A 68 -6.00 -8.99 11.57
N SER A 69 -4.78 -9.10 11.05
CA SER A 69 -4.27 -8.28 9.95
C SER A 69 -4.34 -8.99 8.60
N LEU A 70 -4.64 -10.29 8.54
CA LEU A 70 -4.71 -11.05 7.28
C LEU A 70 -5.70 -10.45 6.28
N ILE A 71 -6.76 -9.81 6.78
CA ILE A 71 -7.77 -9.16 5.96
C ILE A 71 -7.24 -7.91 5.23
N ARG A 72 -6.18 -7.28 5.75
CA ARG A 72 -5.59 -6.05 5.22
C ARG A 72 -4.64 -6.27 4.04
N PHE A 73 -4.26 -7.52 3.76
CA PHE A 73 -3.46 -7.84 2.58
C PHE A 73 -4.35 -7.72 1.34
N GLU A 74 -4.18 -6.61 0.62
CA GLU A 74 -4.90 -6.38 -0.63
C GLU A 74 -4.33 -7.28 -1.73
N HIS A 75 -5.20 -8.00 -2.41
CA HIS A 75 -4.83 -8.78 -3.58
C HIS A 75 -4.65 -7.88 -4.81
N LYS A 76 -3.51 -8.00 -5.51
CA LYS A 76 -3.19 -7.19 -6.69
C LYS A 76 -3.23 -7.98 -7.99
N VAL A 77 -2.58 -9.15 -8.01
CA VAL A 77 -2.41 -10.00 -9.21
C VAL A 77 -2.38 -11.47 -8.79
N GLY A 78 -2.84 -12.38 -9.65
CA GLY A 78 -2.76 -13.82 -9.43
C GLY A 78 -3.97 -14.38 -8.67
N SER A 79 -3.82 -15.53 -8.02
CA SER A 79 -4.93 -16.20 -7.33
C SER A 79 -5.15 -15.67 -5.92
N LYS A 80 -6.37 -15.21 -5.60
CA LYS A 80 -6.78 -14.80 -4.24
C LYS A 80 -6.61 -15.92 -3.20
N LYS A 81 -6.65 -17.19 -3.62
CA LYS A 81 -6.51 -18.37 -2.74
C LYS A 81 -5.14 -18.44 -2.05
N ASN A 82 -4.13 -17.72 -2.55
CA ASN A 82 -2.78 -17.71 -1.99
C ASN A 82 -2.63 -16.86 -0.72
N ARG A 83 -3.69 -16.21 -0.23
CA ARG A 83 -3.71 -15.56 1.09
C ARG A 83 -3.44 -16.57 2.21
N LYS A 84 -3.78 -17.85 1.99
CA LYS A 84 -3.43 -18.95 2.89
C LYS A 84 -1.91 -19.10 3.10
N ASN A 85 -1.07 -18.73 2.12
CA ASN A 85 0.38 -18.82 2.25
C ASN A 85 0.90 -17.74 3.22
N ILE A 86 0.29 -16.56 3.25
CA ILE A 86 0.54 -15.54 4.27
C ILE A 86 0.14 -16.09 5.65
N ALA A 87 -1.04 -16.70 5.77
CA ALA A 87 -1.50 -17.30 7.02
C ALA A 87 -0.56 -18.41 7.54
N LYS A 88 0.07 -19.20 6.65
CA LYS A 88 1.11 -20.17 7.04
C LYS A 88 2.32 -19.50 7.70
N VAL A 89 2.75 -18.32 7.24
CA VAL A 89 3.81 -17.55 7.91
C VAL A 89 3.33 -17.07 9.29
N VAL A 90 2.12 -16.53 9.39
CA VAL A 90 1.53 -16.12 10.69
C VAL A 90 1.55 -17.28 11.69
N THR A 91 1.10 -18.48 11.29
CA THR A 91 1.16 -19.67 12.14
C THR A 91 2.60 -20.10 12.45
N ALA A 92 3.53 -19.99 11.49
CA ALA A 92 4.92 -20.34 11.74
C ALA A 92 5.61 -19.41 12.76
N LEU A 93 5.20 -18.15 12.84
CA LEU A 93 5.72 -17.18 13.81
C LEU A 93 5.36 -17.54 15.26
N THR A 94 4.28 -18.30 15.50
CA THR A 94 3.88 -18.72 16.86
C THR A 94 4.59 -19.98 17.35
N ALA A 95 5.47 -20.56 16.54
CA ALA A 95 6.22 -21.76 16.91
C ALA A 95 7.20 -21.52 18.08
N PRO A 96 7.59 -22.60 18.81
CA PRO A 96 8.66 -22.53 19.80
C PRO A 96 9.94 -21.94 19.21
N LEU A 97 10.66 -21.14 20.00
CA LEU A 97 11.83 -20.35 19.55
C LEU A 97 12.86 -21.19 18.80
N GLU A 98 13.12 -22.39 19.31
CA GLU A 98 14.10 -23.36 18.80
C GLU A 98 13.77 -23.83 17.38
N THR A 99 12.49 -23.84 17.02
CA THR A 99 12.00 -24.32 15.71
C THR A 99 11.47 -23.21 14.81
N ARG A 100 11.27 -22.00 15.36
CA ARG A 100 10.59 -20.89 14.69
C ARG A 100 11.27 -20.49 13.40
N LEU A 101 12.58 -20.25 13.43
CA LEU A 101 13.35 -19.86 12.25
C LEU A 101 13.19 -20.86 11.11
N LYS A 102 13.27 -22.17 11.42
CA LYS A 102 13.10 -23.26 10.45
C LYS A 102 11.68 -23.32 9.91
N LYS A 103 10.65 -23.14 10.76
CA LYS A 103 9.24 -23.17 10.31
C LYS A 103 8.89 -21.95 9.46
N VAL A 104 9.37 -20.76 9.81
CA VAL A 104 9.21 -19.55 8.99
C VAL A 104 9.90 -19.74 7.63
N GLY A 105 11.12 -20.28 7.60
CA GLY A 105 11.86 -20.54 6.37
C GLY A 105 11.20 -21.54 5.40
N LYS A 106 10.22 -22.34 5.84
CA LYS A 106 9.42 -23.19 4.94
C LYS A 106 8.42 -22.41 4.09
N HIS A 107 8.05 -21.20 4.52
CA HIS A 107 6.98 -20.41 3.91
C HIS A 107 7.43 -19.01 3.48
N LEU A 108 8.56 -18.54 4.00
CA LEU A 108 9.18 -17.27 3.64
C LEU A 108 10.58 -17.57 3.10
N ASP A 109 10.95 -16.93 1.99
CA ASP A 109 12.35 -16.92 1.54
C ASP A 109 13.18 -16.13 2.56
N LEU A 110 13.71 -16.87 3.54
CA LEU A 110 14.35 -16.29 4.72
C LEU A 110 15.61 -15.51 4.36
N GLN A 111 16.38 -15.97 3.38
CA GLN A 111 17.59 -15.28 2.95
C GLN A 111 17.26 -13.91 2.36
N ARG A 112 16.27 -13.84 1.46
CA ARG A 112 15.80 -12.57 0.91
C ARG A 112 15.17 -11.69 1.96
N PHE A 113 14.40 -12.26 2.89
CA PHE A 113 13.78 -11.49 3.95
C PHE A 113 14.82 -10.83 4.88
N LEU A 114 15.86 -11.55 5.30
CA LEU A 114 16.92 -10.97 6.15
C LEU A 114 17.63 -9.80 5.44
N ARG A 115 17.89 -9.92 4.14
CA ARG A 115 18.42 -8.82 3.31
C ARG A 115 17.44 -7.65 3.21
N PHE A 116 16.15 -7.93 3.01
CA PHE A 116 15.11 -6.91 2.97
C PHE A 116 15.06 -6.13 4.29
N TRP A 117 15.05 -6.85 5.42
CA TRP A 117 15.04 -6.24 6.75
C TRP A 117 16.29 -5.39 6.98
N ALA A 118 17.48 -5.93 6.72
CA ALA A 118 18.73 -5.22 6.89
C ALA A 118 18.78 -3.96 6.00
N MET A 119 18.31 -4.06 4.75
CA MET A 119 18.30 -2.91 3.85
C MET A 119 17.30 -1.83 4.30
N GLU A 120 16.08 -2.18 4.72
CA GLU A 120 15.11 -1.20 5.27
C GLU A 120 15.66 -0.47 6.49
N VAL A 121 16.40 -1.18 7.34
CA VAL A 121 17.10 -0.59 8.47
C VAL A 121 18.22 0.33 7.96
N LEU A 122 19.13 -0.14 7.12
CA LEU A 122 20.27 0.64 6.63
C LEU A 122 19.85 1.93 5.93
N VAL A 123 18.81 1.92 5.08
CA VAL A 123 18.31 3.15 4.43
C VAL A 123 17.50 4.06 5.35
N GLY A 124 17.20 3.62 6.58
CA GLY A 124 16.36 4.38 7.51
C GLY A 124 14.93 4.56 6.99
N HIS A 125 14.32 3.51 6.45
CA HIS A 125 12.94 3.55 5.94
C HIS A 125 11.97 3.52 7.12
N TRP A 126 11.52 4.69 7.59
CA TRP A 126 10.71 4.75 8.80
C TRP A 126 9.26 4.31 8.56
N ASP A 127 8.73 4.53 7.35
CA ASP A 127 7.38 4.15 6.95
C ASP A 127 7.32 2.78 6.25
N GLY A 128 8.40 2.01 6.34
CA GLY A 128 8.55 0.69 5.74
C GLY A 128 7.89 -0.44 6.53
N TYR A 129 8.06 -1.67 6.06
CA TYR A 129 7.44 -2.84 6.69
C TYR A 129 7.96 -3.02 8.12
N VAL A 130 9.27 -3.11 8.29
CA VAL A 130 9.89 -3.47 9.59
C VAL A 130 9.70 -2.39 10.66
N SER A 131 9.32 -1.18 10.25
CA SER A 131 9.21 0.02 11.08
C SER A 131 7.77 0.47 11.31
N ASN A 132 6.93 0.56 10.28
CA ASN A 132 5.54 1.01 10.38
C ASN A 132 4.51 0.00 9.87
N ARG A 133 4.94 -1.20 9.42
CA ARG A 133 4.05 -2.22 8.81
C ARG A 133 3.32 -1.66 7.58
N ASN A 134 4.03 -0.86 6.80
CA ASN A 134 3.49 -0.15 5.64
C ASN A 134 4.46 -0.21 4.45
N ASN A 135 4.02 0.23 3.27
CA ASN A 135 4.85 0.41 2.07
C ASN A 135 5.65 -0.83 1.64
N TYR A 136 4.98 -1.98 1.54
CA TYR A 136 5.57 -3.21 1.02
C TYR A 136 4.57 -4.05 0.25
N PHE A 137 5.10 -4.94 -0.59
CA PHE A 137 4.33 -5.97 -1.26
C PHE A 137 4.83 -7.35 -0.84
N VAL A 138 3.95 -8.34 -0.97
CA VAL A 138 4.25 -9.76 -0.76
C VAL A 138 3.99 -10.50 -2.06
N TYR A 139 5.05 -11.08 -2.63
CA TYR A 139 4.95 -12.00 -3.75
C TYR A 139 4.96 -13.44 -3.25
N VAL A 140 3.95 -14.22 -3.63
CA VAL A 140 3.88 -15.67 -3.40
C VAL A 140 4.33 -16.36 -4.68
N ASP A 141 5.49 -17.01 -4.64
CA ASP A 141 6.02 -17.76 -5.78
C ASP A 141 5.22 -19.05 -5.96
N SER A 142 4.63 -19.21 -7.15
CA SER A 142 3.84 -20.41 -7.52
C SER A 142 4.64 -21.72 -7.54
N LYS A 143 5.97 -21.68 -7.59
CA LYS A 143 6.82 -22.88 -7.66
C LYS A 143 7.27 -23.35 -6.30
N SER A 144 7.78 -22.44 -5.46
CA SER A 144 8.27 -22.77 -4.12
C SER A 144 7.21 -22.63 -3.05
N ASP A 145 6.06 -22.01 -3.37
CA ASP A 145 5.03 -21.60 -2.40
C ASP A 145 5.53 -20.63 -1.31
N GLN A 146 6.76 -20.13 -1.44
CA GLN A 146 7.39 -19.21 -0.51
C GLN A 146 7.04 -17.75 -0.82
N LEU A 147 7.01 -16.96 0.23
CA LEU A 147 6.81 -15.52 0.19
C LEU A 147 8.14 -14.79 -0.02
N GLN A 148 8.10 -13.71 -0.78
CA GLN A 148 9.15 -12.71 -0.89
C GLN A 148 8.54 -11.33 -0.64
N LEU A 149 9.17 -10.53 0.21
CA LEU A 149 8.78 -9.13 0.41
C LEU A 149 9.49 -8.23 -0.59
N LEU A 150 8.75 -7.27 -1.13
CA LEU A 150 9.23 -6.28 -2.10
C LEU A 150 9.04 -4.88 -1.50
N PRO A 151 10.05 -3.99 -1.59
CA PRO A 151 9.93 -2.64 -1.05
C PRO A 151 9.00 -1.80 -1.90
N TRP A 152 8.30 -0.86 -1.26
CA TRP A 152 7.51 0.17 -1.93
C TRP A 152 7.67 1.51 -1.19
N GLY A 153 7.17 2.60 -1.76
CA GLY A 153 7.08 3.90 -1.06
C GLY A 153 8.40 4.42 -0.48
N LEU A 154 9.53 4.25 -1.18
CA LEU A 154 10.87 4.60 -0.66
C LEU A 154 11.17 6.12 -0.65
N ASP A 155 10.18 6.97 -0.39
CA ASP A 155 10.36 8.42 -0.22
C ASP A 155 10.72 8.80 1.23
N GLN A 156 10.34 7.96 2.20
CA GLN A 156 10.50 8.18 3.64
C GLN A 156 11.79 7.57 4.22
N LEU A 157 12.93 7.89 3.60
CA LEU A 157 14.26 7.39 3.99
C LEU A 157 15.02 8.35 4.93
N ALA A 158 16.17 7.90 5.41
CA ALA A 158 17.10 8.65 6.27
C ALA A 158 16.50 9.10 7.62
N SER A 159 15.65 8.26 8.22
CA SER A 159 15.15 8.45 9.58
C SER A 159 15.16 7.13 10.37
N ASP A 160 15.76 7.15 11.55
CA ASP A 160 15.64 6.03 12.48
C ASP A 160 14.28 6.02 13.19
N ARG A 161 13.73 7.21 13.45
CA ARG A 161 12.51 7.36 14.24
C ARG A 161 11.28 7.23 13.35
N ASN A 162 10.44 6.25 13.68
CA ASN A 162 9.05 6.24 13.25
C ASN A 162 8.24 7.20 14.14
N PRO A 163 7.51 8.19 13.61
CA PRO A 163 6.71 9.13 14.40
C PRO A 163 5.59 8.48 15.23
N PHE A 164 5.21 7.23 14.96
CA PHE A 164 4.17 6.50 15.69
C PHE A 164 4.68 5.69 16.91
N TRP A 165 5.99 5.64 17.16
CA TRP A 165 6.50 5.00 18.39
C TRP A 165 6.36 5.92 19.61
N GLU A 166 6.22 5.32 20.78
CA GLU A 166 6.01 6.00 22.06
C GLU A 166 7.04 7.11 22.33
N TRP A 167 6.59 8.23 22.88
CA TRP A 167 7.46 9.36 23.17
C TRP A 167 8.54 8.95 24.19
N GLY A 168 9.80 9.32 23.93
CA GLY A 168 10.95 8.89 24.75
C GLY A 168 11.64 7.59 24.30
N PHE A 169 11.01 6.74 23.47
CA PHE A 169 11.70 5.59 22.90
C PHE A 169 12.81 6.04 21.94
N ASN A 170 14.05 5.66 22.27
CA ASN A 170 15.22 5.86 21.44
C ASN A 170 15.57 4.53 20.74
N PRO A 171 15.24 4.37 19.45
CA PRO A 171 15.47 3.12 18.75
C PRO A 171 16.97 2.87 18.52
N PRO A 172 17.45 1.63 18.66
CA PRO A 172 18.77 1.26 18.15
C PRO A 172 18.84 1.52 16.63
N LYS A 173 20.03 1.86 16.16
CA LYS A 173 20.33 2.17 14.77
C LYS A 173 20.32 0.92 13.90
N SER A 174 20.80 -0.19 14.44
CA SER A 174 21.06 -1.44 13.71
C SER A 174 19.86 -2.38 13.64
N VAL A 175 18.75 -2.09 14.33
CA VAL A 175 17.54 -2.93 14.30
C VAL A 175 16.24 -2.12 14.36
N LYS A 176 15.28 -2.50 13.53
CA LYS A 176 13.87 -2.09 13.63
C LYS A 176 13.01 -3.35 13.61
N ALA A 177 12.27 -3.60 14.67
CA ALA A 177 11.48 -4.83 14.81
C ALA A 177 10.05 -4.54 15.30
N ASP A 178 9.41 -3.49 14.76
CA ASP A 178 8.02 -3.17 15.11
C ASP A 178 7.06 -4.21 14.51
N ALA A 179 7.34 -4.67 13.29
CA ALA A 179 6.54 -5.68 12.60
C ALA A 179 6.71 -7.12 13.12
N ALA A 180 5.71 -7.97 12.88
CA ALA A 180 5.62 -9.32 13.43
C ALA A 180 6.79 -10.22 13.02
N ILE A 181 7.16 -10.27 11.73
CA ILE A 181 8.28 -11.13 11.29
C ILE A 181 9.60 -10.72 11.97
N PRO A 182 10.10 -9.47 11.83
CA PRO A 182 11.37 -9.11 12.43
C PRO A 182 11.33 -9.26 13.96
N ARG A 183 10.22 -8.89 14.62
CA ARG A 183 10.05 -9.06 16.08
C ARG A 183 10.23 -10.50 16.54
N GLN A 184 9.56 -11.44 15.88
CA GLN A 184 9.57 -12.83 16.27
C GLN A 184 10.88 -13.55 15.90
N LEU A 185 11.54 -13.13 14.80
CA LEU A 185 12.85 -13.64 14.43
C LEU A 185 13.97 -13.07 15.31
N TYR A 186 13.85 -11.82 15.78
CA TYR A 186 14.84 -11.21 16.67
C TYR A 186 14.90 -11.87 18.05
N GLN A 187 13.84 -12.56 18.48
CA GLN A 187 13.86 -13.34 19.71
C GLN A 187 14.71 -14.63 19.61
N VAL A 188 15.04 -15.08 18.40
CA VAL A 188 15.83 -16.30 18.18
C VAL A 188 17.31 -15.93 18.00
N ASP A 189 18.21 -16.53 18.79
CA ASP A 189 19.65 -16.25 18.76
C ASP A 189 20.24 -16.42 17.36
N ALA A 190 20.01 -17.59 16.75
CA ALA A 190 20.41 -17.87 15.36
C ALA A 190 19.71 -16.94 14.34
N GLY A 191 18.58 -16.33 14.69
CA GLY A 191 17.91 -15.30 13.89
C GLY A 191 18.68 -13.98 13.93
N ARG A 192 19.10 -13.53 15.13
CA ARG A 192 19.93 -12.33 15.31
C ARG A 192 21.27 -12.47 14.62
N GLU A 193 21.96 -13.59 14.83
CA GLU A 193 23.27 -13.86 14.19
C GLU A 193 23.20 -13.76 12.66
N LYS A 194 22.21 -14.41 12.04
CA LYS A 194 22.03 -14.36 10.59
C LYS A 194 21.66 -12.96 10.11
N TYR A 195 20.80 -12.24 10.83
CA TYR A 195 20.44 -10.87 10.50
C TYR A 195 21.68 -9.95 10.52
N PHE A 196 22.46 -9.97 11.60
CA PHE A 196 23.63 -9.10 11.71
C PHE A 196 24.78 -9.51 10.79
N ALA A 197 24.91 -10.79 10.44
CA ALA A 197 25.80 -11.21 9.36
C ALA A 197 25.43 -10.53 8.03
N VAL A 198 24.14 -10.48 7.70
CA VAL A 198 23.64 -9.79 6.50
C VAL A 198 23.83 -8.27 6.60
N VAL A 199 23.62 -7.66 7.77
CA VAL A 199 23.90 -6.22 7.97
C VAL A 199 25.35 -5.90 7.65
N ARG A 200 26.31 -6.66 8.19
CA ARG A 200 27.75 -6.48 7.90
C ARG A 200 28.05 -6.69 6.41
N GLU A 201 27.51 -7.75 5.82
CA GLU A 201 27.66 -8.02 4.38
C GLU A 201 27.16 -6.85 3.51
N LEU A 202 25.98 -6.29 3.80
CA LEU A 202 25.44 -5.17 3.03
C LEU A 202 26.21 -3.87 3.26
N LEU A 203 26.73 -3.65 4.47
CA LEU A 203 27.65 -2.56 4.70
C LEU A 203 28.89 -2.71 3.79
N ASP A 204 29.50 -3.89 3.73
CA ASP A 204 30.72 -4.11 2.97
C ASP A 204 30.52 -4.13 1.44
N THR A 205 29.36 -4.58 0.97
CA THR A 205 29.14 -4.84 -0.46
C THR A 205 28.23 -3.82 -1.17
N VAL A 206 27.33 -3.15 -0.43
CA VAL A 206 26.32 -2.25 -1.00
C VAL A 206 26.46 -0.83 -0.49
N TRP A 207 26.83 -0.63 0.78
CA TRP A 207 26.86 0.67 1.43
C TRP A 207 28.19 1.42 1.21
N ASP A 208 28.46 1.78 -0.05
CA ASP A 208 29.60 2.64 -0.41
C ASP A 208 29.21 4.11 -0.20
N GLU A 209 29.58 4.68 0.94
CA GLU A 209 29.20 6.03 1.34
C GLU A 209 29.67 7.08 0.33
N LYS A 210 30.88 6.92 -0.20
CA LYS A 210 31.45 7.85 -1.18
C LYS A 210 30.63 7.82 -2.46
N LYS A 211 30.41 6.63 -3.03
CA LYS A 211 29.66 6.47 -4.27
C LYS A 211 28.22 6.95 -4.15
N ILE A 212 27.55 6.66 -3.03
CA ILE A 212 26.16 7.11 -2.81
C ILE A 212 26.12 8.64 -2.66
N THR A 213 27.05 9.23 -1.92
CA THR A 213 27.07 10.70 -1.71
C THR A 213 27.43 11.46 -2.99
N GLU A 214 28.39 10.97 -3.78
CA GLU A 214 28.72 11.52 -5.11
C GLU A 214 27.54 11.40 -6.08
N GLN A 215 26.78 10.30 -6.03
CA GLN A 215 25.56 10.18 -6.82
C GLN A 215 24.51 11.22 -6.40
N ILE A 216 24.38 11.52 -5.11
CA ILE A 216 23.46 12.57 -4.62
C ILE A 216 23.88 13.93 -5.18
N ASP A 217 25.16 14.27 -5.13
CA ASP A 217 25.68 15.51 -5.70
C ASP A 217 25.37 15.60 -7.20
N ALA A 218 25.70 14.55 -7.97
CA ALA A 218 25.42 14.49 -9.40
C ALA A 218 23.91 14.60 -9.72
N LEU A 219 23.05 14.01 -8.89
CA LEU A 219 21.61 14.14 -9.04
C LEU A 219 21.11 15.54 -8.71
N GLN A 220 21.72 16.23 -7.73
CA GLN A 220 21.40 17.61 -7.41
C GLN A 220 21.73 18.53 -8.58
N ASP A 221 22.92 18.39 -9.16
CA ASP A 221 23.35 19.16 -10.33
C ASP A 221 22.45 18.90 -11.53
N LEU A 222 22.07 17.62 -11.75
CA LEU A 222 21.16 17.23 -12.83
C LEU A 222 19.76 17.86 -12.69
N ILE A 223 19.23 17.96 -11.47
CA ILE A 223 17.85 18.42 -11.25
C ILE A 223 17.73 19.94 -11.05
N GLU A 224 18.80 20.62 -10.62
CA GLU A 224 18.76 22.05 -10.30
C GLU A 224 18.21 22.92 -11.44
N PRO A 225 18.63 22.74 -12.72
CA PRO A 225 18.10 23.56 -13.82
C PRO A 225 16.60 23.36 -14.11
N HIS A 226 16.00 22.30 -13.57
CA HIS A 226 14.63 21.89 -13.86
C HIS A 226 13.68 22.06 -12.66
N THR A 227 14.18 22.53 -11.51
CA THR A 227 13.33 22.76 -10.34
C THR A 227 12.40 23.95 -10.55
N ILE A 228 11.11 23.71 -10.34
CA ILE A 228 10.09 24.78 -10.34
C ILE A 228 9.81 25.31 -8.92
N ILE A 229 10.34 24.62 -7.90
CA ILE A 229 10.23 25.03 -6.50
C ILE A 229 11.38 25.98 -6.19
N ARG A 230 11.04 27.22 -5.80
CA ARG A 230 12.02 28.24 -5.42
C ARG A 230 12.65 27.93 -4.06
N GLY A 231 13.93 28.27 -3.91
CA GLY A 231 14.66 28.21 -2.64
C GLY A 231 15.59 27.00 -2.51
N ASP A 232 16.13 26.83 -1.30
CA ASP A 232 17.21 25.88 -0.99
C ASP A 232 16.72 24.52 -0.46
N ARG A 233 15.41 24.31 -0.41
CA ARG A 233 14.79 23.13 0.23
C ARG A 233 15.37 21.83 -0.32
N GLY A 234 15.48 21.70 -1.63
CA GLY A 234 16.06 20.52 -2.28
C GLY A 234 17.48 20.22 -1.81
N ARG A 235 18.35 21.25 -1.78
CA ARG A 235 19.73 21.15 -1.30
C ARG A 235 19.79 20.76 0.18
N ARG A 236 18.97 21.38 1.03
CA ARG A 236 18.94 21.05 2.47
C ARG A 236 18.54 19.60 2.73
N HIS A 237 17.54 19.08 2.01
CA HIS A 237 17.15 17.67 2.16
C HIS A 237 18.22 16.72 1.64
N ALA A 238 18.87 17.04 0.53
CA ALA A 238 19.99 16.24 0.02
C ALA A 238 21.17 16.21 1.00
N GLY A 239 21.53 17.35 1.61
CA GLY A 239 22.56 17.42 2.63
C GLY A 239 22.23 16.57 3.87
N ARG A 240 20.96 16.52 4.30
CA ARG A 240 20.52 15.61 5.38
C ARG A 240 20.67 14.14 5.01
N LEU A 241 20.31 13.78 3.78
CA LEU A 241 20.49 12.42 3.27
C LEU A 241 21.98 12.03 3.24
N GLN A 242 22.85 12.89 2.72
CA GLN A 242 24.30 12.64 2.69
C GLN A 242 24.87 12.51 4.11
N HIS A 243 24.44 13.36 5.04
CA HIS A 243 24.86 13.27 6.45
C HIS A 243 24.46 11.95 7.09
N PHE A 244 23.23 11.49 6.85
CA PHE A 244 22.76 10.18 7.29
C PHE A 244 23.64 9.06 6.71
N ILE A 245 23.91 9.08 5.40
CA ILE A 245 24.71 8.04 4.72
C ILE A 245 26.11 7.94 5.30
N ARG A 246 26.81 9.06 5.47
CA ARG A 246 28.20 9.10 5.95
C ARG A 246 28.37 8.53 7.35
N ARG A 247 27.36 8.70 8.21
CA ARG A 247 27.40 8.25 9.61
C ARG A 247 26.89 6.82 9.79
N ARG A 248 26.12 6.31 8.83
CA ARG A 248 25.30 5.11 9.03
C ARG A 248 26.11 3.89 9.42
N ARG A 249 27.23 3.63 8.73
CA ARG A 249 28.12 2.50 9.03
C ARG A 249 28.64 2.58 10.46
N GLN A 250 29.24 3.70 10.83
CA GLN A 250 29.80 3.89 12.16
C GLN A 250 28.73 3.70 13.26
N GLU A 251 27.55 4.29 13.07
CA GLU A 251 26.45 4.18 14.04
C GLU A 251 25.91 2.75 14.19
N VAL A 252 25.82 2.01 13.09
CA VAL A 252 25.35 0.61 13.12
C VAL A 252 26.41 -0.31 13.73
N LEU A 253 27.68 -0.17 13.33
CA LEU A 253 28.78 -1.00 13.83
C LEU A 253 29.06 -0.77 15.32
N ALA A 254 28.93 0.47 15.80
CA ALA A 254 29.08 0.79 17.21
C ALA A 254 28.10 0.02 18.13
N GLU A 255 26.97 -0.47 17.60
CA GLU A 255 26.01 -1.28 18.35
C GLU A 255 26.28 -2.79 18.31
N ILE A 256 27.14 -3.28 17.40
CA ILE A 256 27.25 -4.73 17.10
C ILE A 256 28.68 -5.28 17.04
N ASP A 257 29.72 -4.45 17.15
CA ASP A 257 31.11 -4.86 16.98
C ASP A 257 31.69 -5.66 18.16
N ASP A 258 31.11 -5.55 19.36
CA ASP A 258 31.54 -6.31 20.54
C ASP A 258 30.85 -7.68 20.66
N GLY A 259 30.17 -8.13 19.61
CA GLY A 259 29.40 -9.37 19.59
C GLY A 259 28.07 -9.28 20.34
N LYS A 260 27.71 -8.11 20.89
CA LYS A 260 26.37 -7.87 21.44
C LYS A 260 25.41 -7.50 20.33
N PHE A 261 24.13 -7.74 20.61
CA PHE A 261 23.02 -7.30 19.78
C PHE A 261 22.15 -6.38 20.63
N PRO A 262 21.78 -5.19 20.15
CA PRO A 262 20.99 -4.26 20.95
C PRO A 262 19.61 -4.83 21.26
N ASP A 263 19.08 -4.53 22.45
CA ASP A 263 17.73 -4.92 22.81
C ASP A 263 16.69 -4.13 22.02
N TRP A 264 15.62 -4.82 21.61
CA TRP A 264 14.44 -4.18 21.05
C TRP A 264 13.33 -4.13 22.09
N GLN A 265 13.22 -3.00 22.78
CA GLN A 265 12.34 -2.84 23.95
C GLN A 265 10.96 -2.26 23.62
N LEU A 266 10.74 -1.78 22.39
CA LEU A 266 9.45 -1.23 22.00
C LEU A 266 8.35 -2.29 22.12
N ALA A 267 7.31 -2.01 22.90
CA ALA A 267 6.14 -2.88 23.01
C ALA A 267 5.44 -3.04 21.63
N PRO A 268 4.76 -4.16 21.36
CA PRO A 268 3.92 -4.29 20.18
C PRO A 268 2.86 -3.19 20.14
N ARG A 269 2.88 -2.37 19.09
CA ARG A 269 1.89 -1.32 18.89
C ARG A 269 0.67 -1.87 18.15
N GLU A 270 -0.52 -1.60 18.65
CA GLU A 270 -1.76 -1.95 17.96
C GLU A 270 -1.86 -1.23 16.60
N LEU A 271 -2.32 -1.95 15.58
CA LEU A 271 -2.67 -1.30 14.32
C LEU A 271 -3.97 -0.50 14.48
N PRO A 272 -4.17 0.59 13.73
CA PRO A 272 -5.36 1.43 13.86
C PRO A 272 -6.61 0.61 13.55
N ARG A 273 -7.54 0.46 14.51
CA ARG A 273 -8.86 -0.22 14.46
C ARG A 273 -8.90 -1.59 13.75
N ASN A 274 -9.55 -2.58 14.34
CA ASN A 274 -9.72 -3.85 13.62
C ASN A 274 -10.60 -3.66 12.38
N LEU A 275 -10.35 -4.46 11.34
CA LEU A 275 -11.14 -4.46 10.11
C LEU A 275 -11.91 -5.77 10.04
N GLU A 276 -13.19 -5.67 9.69
CA GLU A 276 -14.03 -6.81 9.39
C GLU A 276 -14.56 -6.68 7.97
N LYS A 277 -14.46 -7.74 7.16
CA LYS A 277 -15.19 -7.79 5.89
C LYS A 277 -16.65 -8.06 6.19
N ILE A 278 -17.52 -7.18 5.72
CA ILE A 278 -18.97 -7.26 5.96
C ILE A 278 -19.75 -7.66 4.71
N ALA A 279 -19.22 -7.41 3.50
CA ALA A 279 -19.91 -7.79 2.26
C ALA A 279 -18.97 -8.04 1.07
N ASP A 280 -19.44 -8.85 0.12
CA ASP A 280 -19.01 -8.82 -1.28
C ASP A 280 -20.05 -8.09 -2.11
N ILE A 281 -19.62 -7.27 -3.07
CA ILE A 281 -20.47 -6.47 -3.94
C ILE A 281 -20.04 -6.67 -5.38
N GLU A 282 -20.99 -7.08 -6.21
CA GLU A 282 -20.76 -7.19 -7.65
C GLU A 282 -21.98 -6.71 -8.41
N GLY A 283 -21.76 -5.95 -9.49
CA GLY A 283 -22.84 -5.64 -10.39
C GLY A 283 -22.55 -4.52 -11.37
N SER A 284 -23.57 -4.16 -12.14
CA SER A 284 -23.48 -3.17 -13.22
C SER A 284 -24.57 -2.12 -13.11
N PHE A 285 -24.31 -0.95 -13.68
CA PHE A 285 -25.25 0.16 -13.73
C PHE A 285 -25.16 0.88 -15.09
N ALA A 286 -26.28 1.45 -15.50
CA ALA A 286 -26.42 2.34 -16.63
C ALA A 286 -27.40 3.44 -16.24
N VAL A 287 -26.87 4.64 -16.03
CA VAL A 287 -27.58 5.77 -15.43
C VAL A 287 -27.55 6.94 -16.38
N GLN A 288 -28.69 7.59 -16.56
CA GLN A 288 -28.85 8.78 -17.37
C GLN A 288 -29.23 9.95 -16.49
N ARG A 289 -28.56 11.08 -16.70
CA ARG A 289 -28.89 12.31 -16.00
C ARG A 289 -30.12 12.95 -16.63
N ASP A 290 -31.19 13.13 -15.87
CA ASP A 290 -32.46 13.64 -16.40
C ASP A 290 -32.54 15.16 -16.40
N SER A 291 -32.02 15.83 -15.36
CA SER A 291 -32.20 17.27 -15.18
C SER A 291 -30.98 18.02 -14.61
N ASN A 292 -31.13 19.34 -14.46
CA ASN A 292 -30.18 20.21 -13.77
C ASN A 292 -30.49 20.46 -12.30
N GLU A 293 -31.65 20.00 -11.82
CA GLU A 293 -32.11 20.30 -10.47
C GLU A 293 -31.40 19.44 -9.44
N LYS A 294 -30.85 20.10 -8.42
CA LYS A 294 -30.17 19.43 -7.31
C LYS A 294 -31.13 19.31 -6.14
N GLY A 295 -31.16 18.12 -5.54
CA GLY A 295 -31.72 17.91 -4.21
C GLY A 295 -30.93 18.66 -3.13
N LYS A 296 -31.50 18.70 -1.92
CA LYS A 296 -30.91 19.40 -0.77
C LYS A 296 -29.53 18.87 -0.35
N ASP A 297 -29.21 17.62 -0.68
CA ASP A 297 -27.93 16.96 -0.42
C ASP A 297 -26.92 17.11 -1.58
N GLY A 298 -27.28 17.90 -2.59
CA GLY A 298 -26.46 18.18 -3.76
C GLY A 298 -26.48 17.09 -4.84
N PHE A 299 -27.25 16.01 -4.65
CA PHE A 299 -27.43 14.99 -5.69
C PHE A 299 -28.50 15.40 -6.70
N ILE A 300 -28.25 15.07 -7.95
CA ILE A 300 -29.20 15.22 -9.05
C ILE A 300 -29.87 13.86 -9.25
N PRO A 301 -31.20 13.76 -9.17
CA PRO A 301 -31.91 12.54 -9.50
C PRO A 301 -31.57 12.05 -10.90
N ALA A 302 -31.46 10.74 -11.06
CA ALA A 302 -31.16 10.12 -12.33
C ALA A 302 -31.98 8.84 -12.52
N THR A 303 -32.38 8.59 -13.77
CA THR A 303 -33.05 7.37 -14.19
C THR A 303 -32.03 6.38 -14.74
N GLY A 304 -32.36 5.10 -14.71
CA GLY A 304 -31.45 4.09 -15.22
C GLY A 304 -31.84 2.69 -14.83
N SER A 305 -30.93 1.78 -15.13
CA SER A 305 -31.00 0.40 -14.69
C SER A 305 -29.71 0.05 -13.98
N GLY A 306 -29.80 -0.83 -13.01
CA GLY A 306 -28.63 -1.36 -12.33
C GLY A 306 -29.04 -2.51 -11.45
N GLN A 307 -28.11 -3.44 -11.32
CA GLN A 307 -28.26 -4.58 -10.44
C GLN A 307 -26.96 -4.74 -9.69
N LEU A 308 -27.02 -4.58 -8.38
CA LEU A 308 -25.93 -4.94 -7.48
C LEU A 308 -26.36 -6.16 -6.66
N THR A 309 -25.46 -7.11 -6.55
CA THR A 309 -25.59 -8.26 -5.65
C THR A 309 -24.67 -8.02 -4.47
N LEU A 310 -25.25 -7.94 -3.27
CA LEU A 310 -24.49 -7.86 -2.03
C LEU A 310 -24.60 -9.20 -1.31
N LYS A 311 -23.46 -9.84 -1.05
CA LYS A 311 -23.39 -11.01 -0.17
C LYS A 311 -22.94 -10.55 1.20
N GLN A 312 -23.88 -10.36 2.11
CA GLN A 312 -23.66 -9.82 3.45
C GLN A 312 -24.18 -10.84 4.47
N ASN A 313 -23.36 -11.19 5.47
CA ASN A 313 -23.74 -12.14 6.54
C ASN A 313 -24.31 -13.48 6.03
N GLY A 314 -23.80 -14.01 4.92
CA GLY A 314 -24.28 -15.26 4.31
C GLY A 314 -25.61 -15.15 3.54
N GLN A 315 -26.24 -13.97 3.54
CA GLN A 315 -27.43 -13.67 2.75
C GLN A 315 -27.05 -12.94 1.47
N THR A 316 -27.83 -13.18 0.41
CA THR A 316 -27.69 -12.46 -0.86
C THR A 316 -28.80 -11.43 -0.95
N ILE A 317 -28.42 -10.16 -0.93
CA ILE A 317 -29.31 -9.01 -1.09
C ILE A 317 -29.14 -8.49 -2.51
N ALA A 318 -30.19 -8.60 -3.32
CA ALA A 318 -30.22 -8.01 -4.65
C ALA A 318 -30.75 -6.58 -4.55
N ILE A 319 -29.94 -5.61 -4.94
CA ILE A 319 -30.42 -4.24 -5.19
C ILE A 319 -30.84 -4.19 -6.66
N THR A 320 -32.11 -4.49 -6.89
CA THR A 320 -32.77 -4.39 -8.20
C THR A 320 -33.53 -3.08 -8.31
N SER A 321 -33.41 -2.40 -9.45
CA SER A 321 -34.08 -1.12 -9.71
C SER A 321 -33.79 -0.03 -8.66
N PRO A 322 -32.52 0.23 -8.31
CA PRO A 322 -32.19 1.31 -7.39
C PRO A 322 -32.61 2.66 -7.97
N THR A 323 -32.93 3.61 -7.09
CA THR A 323 -32.95 5.02 -7.49
C THR A 323 -31.51 5.53 -7.56
N PHE A 324 -31.23 6.36 -8.55
CA PHE A 324 -29.88 6.88 -8.77
C PHE A 324 -29.78 8.36 -8.44
N GLY A 325 -28.61 8.73 -7.92
CA GLY A 325 -28.23 10.12 -7.74
C GLY A 325 -26.84 10.37 -8.31
N ILE A 326 -26.65 11.50 -8.98
CA ILE A 326 -25.34 11.94 -9.47
C ILE A 326 -24.96 13.26 -8.81
N ARG A 327 -23.79 13.32 -8.17
CA ARG A 327 -23.23 14.56 -7.63
C ARG A 327 -21.90 14.88 -8.31
N GLN A 328 -21.76 16.12 -8.78
CA GLN A 328 -20.49 16.62 -9.31
C GLN A 328 -19.68 17.31 -8.21
N ASN A 329 -18.52 16.77 -7.87
CA ASN A 329 -17.65 17.31 -6.82
C ASN A 329 -16.62 18.27 -7.43
N GLY A 330 -17.10 19.44 -7.85
CA GLY A 330 -16.30 20.40 -8.62
C GLY A 330 -15.84 19.80 -9.96
N ARG A 331 -14.63 20.15 -10.40
CA ARG A 331 -14.08 19.72 -11.70
C ARG A 331 -13.37 18.35 -11.67
N GLY A 332 -13.09 17.81 -10.49
CA GLY A 332 -12.20 16.66 -10.33
C GLY A 332 -12.88 15.29 -10.36
N SER A 333 -14.06 15.17 -9.75
CA SER A 333 -14.71 13.87 -9.52
C SER A 333 -16.24 13.93 -9.59
N VAL A 334 -16.84 12.75 -9.60
CA VAL A 334 -18.29 12.52 -9.55
C VAL A 334 -18.56 11.49 -8.46
N THR A 335 -19.65 11.66 -7.71
CA THR A 335 -20.22 10.63 -6.83
C THR A 335 -21.48 10.07 -7.47
N LEU A 336 -21.50 8.75 -7.68
CA LEU A 336 -22.69 7.99 -8.03
C LEU A 336 -23.29 7.41 -6.76
N ARG A 337 -24.59 7.63 -6.55
CA ARG A 337 -25.38 7.03 -5.49
C ARG A 337 -26.36 6.03 -6.09
N MET A 338 -26.39 4.82 -5.55
CA MET A 338 -27.36 3.78 -5.84
C MET A 338 -28.12 3.50 -4.55
N HIS A 339 -29.41 3.83 -4.53
CA HIS A 339 -30.23 3.76 -3.34
C HIS A 339 -31.33 2.70 -3.50
N ARG A 340 -31.40 1.78 -2.55
CA ARG A 340 -32.42 0.74 -2.49
C ARG A 340 -33.64 1.27 -1.72
N PRO A 341 -34.81 1.39 -2.35
CA PRO A 341 -36.02 1.75 -1.60
C PRO A 341 -36.38 0.65 -0.60
N ALA A 342 -36.99 1.05 0.53
CA ALA A 342 -37.51 0.13 1.57
C ALA A 342 -36.48 -0.85 2.16
N ALA A 343 -35.27 -0.40 2.47
CA ALA A 343 -34.33 -1.17 3.29
C ALA A 343 -34.73 -1.14 4.77
N SER A 344 -34.64 -2.28 5.45
CA SER A 344 -34.87 -2.38 6.90
C SER A 344 -33.67 -1.81 7.68
N ALA A 345 -33.89 -1.41 8.94
CA ALA A 345 -32.79 -1.03 9.84
C ALA A 345 -31.77 -2.18 9.94
N GLY A 346 -30.47 -1.86 9.96
CA GLY A 346 -29.38 -2.84 9.90
C GLY A 346 -28.99 -3.27 8.48
N GLU A 347 -29.79 -2.97 7.46
CA GLU A 347 -29.49 -3.34 6.08
C GLU A 347 -28.79 -2.21 5.32
N THR A 348 -27.96 -2.61 4.35
CA THR A 348 -27.39 -1.68 3.38
C THR A 348 -28.50 -1.06 2.54
N GLN A 349 -28.70 0.25 2.69
CA GLN A 349 -29.68 1.02 1.92
C GLN A 349 -29.04 1.69 0.71
N THR A 350 -27.82 2.21 0.86
CA THR A 350 -27.17 3.03 -0.17
C THR A 350 -25.75 2.57 -0.43
N VAL A 351 -25.39 2.51 -1.71
CA VAL A 351 -24.01 2.38 -2.19
C VAL A 351 -23.60 3.69 -2.84
N GLU A 352 -22.57 4.34 -2.32
CA GLU A 352 -21.97 5.53 -2.93
C GLU A 352 -20.58 5.23 -3.44
N VAL A 353 -20.27 5.66 -4.66
CA VAL A 353 -18.92 5.57 -5.23
C VAL A 353 -18.50 6.92 -5.79
N THR A 354 -17.42 7.47 -5.28
CA THR A 354 -16.79 8.70 -5.76
C THR A 354 -15.57 8.37 -6.58
N PHE A 355 -15.48 8.88 -7.80
CA PHE A 355 -14.39 8.56 -8.73
C PHE A 355 -13.98 9.77 -9.59
N PRO A 356 -12.72 9.83 -10.07
CA PRO A 356 -12.27 10.90 -10.95
C PRO A 356 -13.04 10.87 -12.27
N ARG A 357 -13.18 12.02 -12.93
CA ARG A 357 -13.82 12.08 -14.25
C ARG A 357 -12.95 11.37 -15.30
N PRO A 358 -13.38 10.23 -15.89
CA PRO A 358 -12.58 9.54 -16.89
C PRO A 358 -12.54 10.32 -18.21
N ARG A 359 -11.48 10.07 -18.99
CA ARG A 359 -11.36 10.53 -20.38
C ARG A 359 -11.39 9.32 -21.30
N LEU A 360 -12.59 8.93 -21.71
CA LEU A 360 -12.78 7.81 -22.61
C LEU A 360 -12.58 8.27 -24.06
N THR A 361 -11.98 7.42 -24.88
CA THR A 361 -11.76 7.63 -26.32
C THR A 361 -11.94 6.31 -27.06
N ASP A 362 -12.03 6.32 -28.38
CA ASP A 362 -12.12 5.06 -29.16
C ASP A 362 -10.92 4.12 -28.91
N LYS A 363 -9.75 4.69 -28.59
CA LYS A 363 -8.53 3.93 -28.24
C LYS A 363 -8.48 3.50 -26.78
N GLN A 364 -9.31 4.09 -25.92
CA GLN A 364 -9.41 3.78 -24.49
C GLN A 364 -10.90 3.84 -24.08
N PRO A 365 -11.68 2.80 -24.41
CA PRO A 365 -13.13 2.81 -24.26
C PRO A 365 -13.58 2.63 -22.81
N GLU A 366 -12.69 2.22 -21.90
CA GLU A 366 -12.98 2.06 -20.48
C GLU A 366 -11.91 2.70 -19.58
N ALA A 367 -12.33 3.08 -18.39
CA ALA A 367 -11.47 3.54 -17.31
C ALA A 367 -11.76 2.75 -16.04
N SER A 368 -10.73 2.09 -15.51
CA SER A 368 -10.81 1.35 -14.25
C SER A 368 -10.18 2.17 -13.12
N PHE A 369 -10.91 2.35 -12.03
CA PHE A 369 -10.46 3.01 -10.81
C PHE A 369 -10.41 2.01 -9.67
N ARG A 370 -9.26 1.91 -9.01
CA ARG A 370 -9.16 1.23 -7.72
C ARG A 370 -9.98 1.99 -6.68
N ILE A 371 -10.63 1.29 -5.77
CA ILE A 371 -11.25 1.81 -4.56
C ILE A 371 -10.49 1.23 -3.38
N ASP A 372 -10.08 2.07 -2.43
CA ASP A 372 -9.29 1.67 -1.25
C ASP A 372 -9.86 2.33 0.01
N ILE A 373 -9.78 1.63 1.14
CA ILE A 373 -10.26 2.06 2.45
C ILE A 373 -9.32 3.05 3.15
N PHE A 374 -8.08 3.20 2.67
CA PHE A 374 -7.08 4.12 3.19
C PHE A 374 -6.88 5.32 2.26
N ALA A 375 -6.37 5.07 1.05
CA ALA A 375 -6.04 6.13 0.10
C ALA A 375 -6.15 5.64 -1.35
N SER A 376 -7.05 6.24 -2.12
CA SER A 376 -7.21 5.94 -3.53
C SER A 376 -7.84 7.11 -4.31
N PRO A 377 -7.58 7.22 -5.63
CA PRO A 377 -8.30 8.15 -6.50
C PRO A 377 -9.84 7.98 -6.48
N ALA A 378 -10.35 6.79 -6.16
CA ALA A 378 -11.77 6.55 -5.94
C ALA A 378 -12.05 6.02 -4.53
N GLN A 379 -13.21 6.34 -4.00
CA GLN A 379 -13.69 5.98 -2.68
C GLN A 379 -15.11 5.43 -2.78
N GLY A 380 -15.47 4.51 -1.89
CA GLY A 380 -16.85 4.02 -1.85
C GLY A 380 -17.31 3.74 -0.43
N ASN A 381 -18.60 3.95 -0.19
CA ASN A 381 -19.25 3.77 1.10
C ASN A 381 -20.53 2.94 0.95
N LEU A 382 -20.77 2.08 1.94
CA LEU A 382 -22.08 1.52 2.24
C LEU A 382 -22.73 2.34 3.34
N LEU A 383 -23.96 2.79 3.14
CA LEU A 383 -24.74 3.49 4.15
C LEU A 383 -25.92 2.63 4.59
N GLU A 384 -26.13 2.58 5.90
CA GLU A 384 -27.26 1.90 6.52
C GLU A 384 -28.55 2.73 6.35
N ALA A 385 -29.70 2.04 6.34
CA ALA A 385 -30.99 2.71 6.38
C ALA A 385 -31.11 3.68 7.56
N ASN A 386 -31.54 4.92 7.28
CA ASN A 386 -31.77 5.97 8.28
C ASN A 386 -30.52 6.43 9.07
N SER A 387 -29.31 6.12 8.59
CA SER A 387 -28.06 6.60 9.18
C SER A 387 -27.20 7.34 8.14
N PRO A 388 -26.67 8.52 8.47
CA PRO A 388 -25.68 9.18 7.62
C PRO A 388 -24.27 8.58 7.75
N GLU A 389 -24.04 7.72 8.75
CA GLU A 389 -22.74 7.11 9.01
C GLU A 389 -22.48 5.92 8.07
N PRO A 390 -21.25 5.78 7.53
CA PRO A 390 -20.90 4.62 6.72
C PRO A 390 -20.96 3.32 7.54
N LEU A 391 -21.79 2.39 7.09
CA LEU A 391 -21.81 1.00 7.56
C LEU A 391 -20.48 0.30 7.22
N GLY A 392 -19.88 0.65 6.09
CA GLY A 392 -18.58 0.16 5.66
C GLY A 392 -18.01 0.93 4.47
N GLN A 393 -16.72 0.73 4.23
CA GLN A 393 -15.98 1.31 3.11
C GLN A 393 -15.65 0.24 2.08
N LEU A 394 -15.65 0.62 0.81
CA LEU A 394 -15.39 -0.27 -0.30
C LEU A 394 -13.87 -0.45 -0.54
N GLY A 395 -13.45 -1.67 -0.86
CA GLY A 395 -12.11 -2.01 -1.35
C GLY A 395 -12.21 -2.92 -2.57
N GLY A 396 -11.87 -2.41 -3.75
CA GLY A 396 -12.15 -3.09 -5.01
C GLY A 396 -11.93 -2.24 -6.25
N TYR A 397 -12.73 -2.44 -7.29
CA TYR A 397 -12.61 -1.76 -8.57
C TYR A 397 -13.96 -1.25 -9.08
N LEU A 398 -13.92 -0.03 -9.62
CA LEU A 398 -14.98 0.56 -10.43
C LEU A 398 -14.49 0.65 -11.88
N THR A 399 -15.23 0.06 -12.82
CA THR A 399 -14.96 0.22 -14.26
C THR A 399 -16.04 1.08 -14.88
N ILE A 400 -15.65 2.15 -15.56
CA ILE A 400 -16.54 3.04 -16.31
C ILE A 400 -16.33 2.83 -17.80
N THR A 401 -17.41 2.49 -18.51
CA THR A 401 -17.42 2.22 -19.96
C THR A 401 -18.13 3.32 -20.75
N LYS A 402 -18.93 4.15 -20.08
CA LYS A 402 -19.52 5.37 -20.66
C LYS A 402 -19.56 6.46 -19.61
N PHE A 403 -19.23 7.69 -19.99
CA PHE A 403 -19.21 8.79 -19.05
C PHE A 403 -19.63 10.11 -19.71
N GLY A 404 -20.64 10.72 -19.13
CA GLY A 404 -20.97 12.11 -19.33
C GLY A 404 -21.80 12.62 -18.15
N THR A 405 -21.80 13.93 -17.97
CA THR A 405 -22.40 14.56 -16.79
C THR A 405 -23.34 15.71 -17.16
N LYS A 406 -23.67 15.92 -18.44
CA LYS A 406 -24.67 16.90 -18.89
C LYS A 406 -26.06 16.24 -18.90
N PRO A 407 -27.16 17.02 -18.91
CA PRO A 407 -28.50 16.46 -19.11
C PRO A 407 -28.54 15.61 -20.39
N GLY A 408 -29.10 14.40 -20.31
CA GLY A 408 -29.13 13.41 -21.40
C GLY A 408 -27.88 12.54 -21.51
N ASP A 409 -26.76 12.90 -20.86
CA ASP A 409 -25.57 12.05 -20.83
C ASP A 409 -25.79 10.82 -19.96
N ARG A 410 -24.99 9.78 -20.22
CA ARG A 410 -25.00 8.50 -19.51
C ARG A 410 -23.69 8.22 -18.79
N ILE A 411 -23.81 7.55 -17.64
CA ILE A 411 -22.72 6.91 -16.92
C ILE A 411 -23.03 5.42 -16.85
N GLU A 412 -22.17 4.60 -17.45
CA GLU A 412 -22.32 3.15 -17.50
C GLU A 412 -21.05 2.49 -16.96
N GLY A 413 -21.20 1.39 -16.23
CA GLY A 413 -20.07 0.72 -15.60
C GLY A 413 -20.42 -0.50 -14.77
N ARG A 414 -19.39 -1.02 -14.11
CA ARG A 414 -19.48 -2.14 -13.15
C ARG A 414 -18.67 -1.88 -11.90
N LEU A 415 -19.16 -2.42 -10.78
CA LEU A 415 -18.53 -2.39 -9.47
C LEU A 415 -18.22 -3.82 -9.04
N GLU A 416 -16.96 -4.09 -8.72
CA GLU A 416 -16.47 -5.36 -8.19
C GLU A 416 -15.70 -5.04 -6.91
N SER A 417 -16.33 -5.20 -5.74
CA SER A 417 -15.78 -4.71 -4.48
C SER A 417 -16.05 -5.62 -3.30
N GLU A 418 -15.16 -5.61 -2.32
CA GLU A 418 -15.46 -6.03 -0.96
C GLU A 418 -15.87 -4.78 -0.16
N ALA A 419 -16.59 -4.96 0.95
CA ALA A 419 -16.88 -3.88 1.90
C ALA A 419 -16.34 -4.24 3.28
N PHE A 420 -15.73 -3.27 3.93
CA PHE A 420 -15.06 -3.43 5.23
C PHE A 420 -15.58 -2.43 6.24
N ARG A 421 -15.75 -2.88 7.48
CA ARG A 421 -16.10 -2.04 8.63
C ARG A 421 -14.92 -1.92 9.57
N TRP A 422 -14.67 -0.71 10.02
CA TRP A 422 -13.78 -0.44 11.14
C TRP A 422 -14.48 -0.79 12.44
N LEU A 423 -13.94 -1.76 13.17
CA LEU A 423 -14.43 -2.10 14.50
C LEU A 423 -13.93 -1.06 15.52
N PRO A 424 -14.73 -0.78 16.57
CA PRO A 424 -14.24 0.02 17.68
C PRO A 424 -12.99 -0.63 18.30
N PRO A 425 -12.12 0.14 18.96
CA PRO A 425 -11.05 -0.43 19.77
C PRO A 425 -11.66 -1.45 20.74
N LYS A 426 -10.99 -2.59 20.94
CA LYS A 426 -11.40 -3.47 22.04
C LYS A 426 -11.19 -2.69 23.33
N GLU A 427 -12.22 -2.58 24.17
CA GLU A 427 -12.04 -2.09 25.54
C GLU A 427 -10.97 -2.96 26.21
N LYS A 428 -9.98 -2.31 26.82
CA LYS A 428 -8.79 -2.96 27.40
C LYS A 428 -9.08 -3.55 28.76
#